data_AF-A0A836IP47-F1
#
_entry.id   AF-A0A836IP47-F1
#
_cell.length_a   1.000
_cell.length_b   1.000
_cell.length_c   1.000
_cell.angle_alpha   90.00
_cell.angle_beta   90.00
_cell.angle_gamma   90.00
#
_symmetry.space_group_name_H-M   'P 1'
#
loop_
_entity.id
_entity.type
_entity.pdbx_description
1 polymer ?
#
loop_
_entity_poly.entity_id
_entity_poly.type
_entity_poly.pdbx_seq_one_letter_code
_entity_poly.pdbx_strand_id
1 'polypeptide(L)'
;MPPPRDAGAAVATTSMLTTRARKDPLRRIGNGNAVASGIDMTRVGILSDRELAFFHRLAYAGSQAAEQQQRDARKQEENRRRELSKARTAGWDDTIEARHDRFLQARQEAKSAAEVRQKVLDDLYAEQLKEEHKAIIARQELERLREDPRGRHLRSMTLLHEALKAREAQVAYKQVLKREEKEQDANSQREYQLQLWGAEVEEAHKKLEARQRNVEEKNANLEIVLYQIERRRQERAAEEEDRKHVELEAAEERAEQQEEKAQRRARELENGAYNKANSRTVLTKSQKLRTRVIESAKDEAALRAEEEKVDSIKRWVIERQQKKQAAFEERKQVGLQRYLNEAKPENLPTFRTQDVFVQKGQSFLQCLYDSDTKRQEKQHAYHLEMEQQRLEMEEQKAAEARGEVVDSGDGTNGSSSRRHRASTTAAGFLNKEEEKAYAEEMRRYPEQLKAKEAEEAAARRAESLRVERIQKLQAAEKRENARRAAEALRDESRQQQAEQEADDARYKAYIDSVIPADMDPVLYRKATRLH
;
A
#
# COMPACT_ATOMS: atom_id res chain seq x y z
N MET A 1 20.85 31.43 79.51
CA MET A 1 19.65 31.45 80.37
C MET A 1 20.07 31.75 81.81
N PRO A 2 19.85 32.97 82.34
CA PRO A 2 19.93 33.21 83.79
C PRO A 2 18.51 33.26 84.43
N PRO A 3 18.31 32.83 85.69
CA PRO A 3 17.02 32.96 86.41
C PRO A 3 16.93 34.24 87.29
N PRO A 4 15.73 34.67 87.73
CA PRO A 4 15.49 35.95 88.41
C PRO A 4 15.47 35.88 89.95
N ARG A 5 15.52 37.07 90.58
CA ARG A 5 15.61 37.40 92.03
C ARG A 5 14.26 37.36 92.78
N ASP A 6 14.34 36.99 94.07
CA ASP A 6 13.27 36.91 95.07
C ASP A 6 12.77 38.25 95.65
N ALA A 7 11.58 38.20 96.28
CA ALA A 7 10.97 39.28 97.09
C ALA A 7 10.48 38.76 98.46
N GLY A 8 10.56 39.59 99.52
CA GLY A 8 9.90 39.35 100.81
C GLY A 8 10.15 40.46 101.86
N ALA A 9 9.09 41.00 102.44
CA ALA A 9 9.07 42.06 103.47
C ALA A 9 8.14 41.69 104.66
N ALA A 10 8.37 42.25 105.86
CA ALA A 10 7.46 42.15 107.01
C ALA A 10 7.55 43.36 107.99
N VAL A 11 6.43 43.72 108.64
CA VAL A 11 6.19 44.87 109.55
C VAL A 11 5.59 44.37 110.88
N ALA A 12 5.82 45.08 112.01
CA ALA A 12 5.16 44.84 113.31
C ALA A 12 4.84 46.13 114.11
N THR A 13 3.77 46.10 114.92
CA THR A 13 3.17 47.19 115.74
C THR A 13 3.15 46.89 117.25
N THR A 14 3.09 47.93 118.11
CA THR A 14 3.17 47.89 119.60
C THR A 14 1.99 48.59 120.30
N SER A 15 1.68 48.23 121.57
CA SER A 15 0.73 48.94 122.46
C SER A 15 1.19 48.97 123.94
N MET A 16 0.86 50.05 124.67
CA MET A 16 1.42 50.51 125.95
C MET A 16 0.63 50.12 127.24
N LEU A 17 1.33 50.18 128.38
CA LEU A 17 0.98 49.85 129.78
C LEU A 17 0.37 51.02 130.59
N THR A 18 -0.25 50.74 131.75
CA THR A 18 -0.35 51.70 132.89
C THR A 18 -0.19 51.01 134.25
N THR A 19 0.63 51.57 135.15
CA THR A 19 0.97 51.06 136.50
C THR A 19 0.80 52.13 137.60
N ARG A 20 0.23 51.73 138.74
CA ARG A 20 0.21 52.48 140.02
C ARG A 20 1.60 52.33 140.69
N ALA A 21 2.22 53.44 141.10
CA ALA A 21 3.59 53.43 141.63
C ALA A 21 3.70 52.61 142.94
N ARG A 22 4.51 51.54 142.91
CA ARG A 22 4.84 50.70 144.07
C ARG A 22 6.12 51.22 144.73
N LYS A 23 6.19 51.14 146.06
CA LYS A 23 7.40 51.49 146.83
C LYS A 23 8.53 50.51 146.47
N ASP A 24 9.62 51.01 145.88
CA ASP A 24 10.80 50.22 145.53
C ASP A 24 11.74 50.12 146.73
N PRO A 25 11.93 48.95 147.36
CA PRO A 25 12.73 48.82 148.58
C PRO A 25 14.22 49.14 148.39
N LEU A 26 14.74 49.15 147.16
CA LEU A 26 16.15 49.46 146.90
C LEU A 26 16.43 50.97 146.85
N ARG A 27 15.43 51.81 146.57
CA ARG A 27 15.58 53.27 146.57
C ARG A 27 15.23 53.84 147.96
N ARG A 28 16.25 54.08 148.79
CA ARG A 28 16.03 54.64 150.13
C ARG A 28 15.60 56.12 150.16
N ILE A 29 15.88 56.90 149.11
CA ILE A 29 15.58 58.34 149.03
C ILE A 29 15.00 58.66 147.64
N GLY A 30 13.89 59.42 147.56
CA GLY A 30 13.36 59.95 146.30
C GLY A 30 11.83 60.09 146.25
N ASN A 31 11.35 61.06 145.46
CA ASN A 31 9.95 61.48 145.38
C ASN A 31 8.99 60.33 145.03
N GLY A 32 9.38 59.41 144.14
CA GLY A 32 8.54 58.27 143.76
C GLY A 32 8.21 57.33 144.93
N ASN A 33 9.14 57.13 145.87
CA ASN A 33 8.91 56.32 147.07
C ASN A 33 8.23 57.10 148.20
N ALA A 34 8.45 58.41 148.30
CA ALA A 34 7.73 59.28 149.23
C ALA A 34 6.23 59.34 148.88
N VAL A 35 5.90 59.51 147.60
CA VAL A 35 4.53 59.45 147.06
C VAL A 35 3.92 58.07 147.26
N ALA A 36 4.65 56.98 146.98
CA ALA A 36 4.17 55.62 147.20
C ALA A 36 4.02 55.23 148.70
N SER A 37 4.58 56.00 149.63
CA SER A 37 4.49 55.76 151.09
C SER A 37 3.61 56.77 151.84
N GLY A 38 2.98 57.73 151.15
CA GLY A 38 1.96 58.64 151.71
C GLY A 38 2.51 59.78 152.57
N ILE A 39 3.79 60.13 152.42
CA ILE A 39 4.41 61.22 153.19
C ILE A 39 4.12 62.56 152.50
N ASP A 40 3.67 63.56 153.26
CA ASP A 40 3.35 64.91 152.75
C ASP A 40 4.59 65.57 152.10
N MET A 41 4.49 65.81 150.79
CA MET A 41 5.59 66.30 149.94
C MET A 41 6.04 67.72 150.29
N THR A 42 5.25 68.49 151.04
CA THR A 42 5.59 69.87 151.46
C THR A 42 6.71 69.93 152.49
N ARG A 43 6.98 68.83 153.21
CA ARG A 43 8.10 68.72 154.17
C ARG A 43 9.37 68.10 153.57
N VAL A 44 9.30 67.62 152.32
CA VAL A 44 10.43 66.97 151.64
C VAL A 44 11.06 67.97 150.67
N GLY A 45 12.17 68.59 151.07
CA GLY A 45 12.95 69.45 150.19
C GLY A 45 13.56 68.65 149.04
N ILE A 46 13.44 69.16 147.81
CA ILE A 46 14.16 68.62 146.66
C ILE A 46 15.62 69.06 146.80
N LEU A 47 16.49 68.12 147.18
CA LEU A 47 17.92 68.35 147.16
C LEU A 47 18.39 68.38 145.71
N SER A 48 18.91 69.52 145.28
CA SER A 48 19.62 69.66 144.01
C SER A 48 20.87 68.76 144.01
N ASP A 49 21.37 68.35 142.83
CA ASP A 49 22.59 67.54 142.72
C ASP A 49 23.79 68.19 143.43
N ARG A 50 23.80 69.54 143.51
CA ARG A 50 24.80 70.29 144.28
C ARG A 50 24.65 70.09 145.79
N GLU A 51 23.43 70.12 146.31
CA GLU A 51 23.15 69.88 147.72
C GLU A 51 23.34 68.41 148.08
N LEU A 52 22.94 67.48 147.22
CA LEU A 52 23.26 66.06 147.36
C LEU A 52 24.77 65.84 147.38
N ALA A 53 25.52 66.45 146.44
CA ALA A 53 26.97 66.42 146.46
C ALA A 53 27.54 67.04 147.74
N PHE A 54 26.91 68.09 148.28
CA PHE A 54 27.32 68.72 149.54
C PHE A 54 27.05 67.82 150.75
N PHE A 55 25.87 67.23 150.86
CA PHE A 55 25.53 66.26 151.92
C PHE A 55 26.39 64.99 151.83
N HIS A 56 26.70 64.53 150.62
CA HIS A 56 27.66 63.44 150.42
C HIS A 56 29.06 63.84 150.85
N ARG A 57 29.53 65.04 150.49
CA ARG A 57 30.82 65.56 150.98
C ARG A 57 30.85 65.66 152.50
N LEU A 58 29.75 66.03 153.15
CA LEU A 58 29.65 66.03 154.62
C LEU A 58 29.63 64.61 155.20
N ALA A 59 28.82 63.71 154.66
CA ALA A 59 28.71 62.32 155.11
C ALA A 59 30.02 61.54 154.98
N TYR A 60 30.85 61.92 153.99
CA TYR A 60 32.16 61.32 153.73
C TYR A 60 33.32 62.28 154.06
N ALA A 61 33.07 63.38 154.78
CA ALA A 61 34.10 64.39 155.11
C ALA A 61 35.28 63.81 155.90
N GLY A 62 35.07 62.69 156.60
CA GLY A 62 36.11 61.95 157.31
C GLY A 62 36.83 60.86 156.50
N SER A 63 36.41 60.55 155.26
CA SER A 63 37.00 59.47 154.46
C SER A 63 36.93 59.73 152.95
N GLN A 64 38.00 60.32 152.40
CA GLN A 64 38.21 60.50 150.94
C GLN A 64 38.21 59.16 150.17
N ALA A 65 38.57 58.06 150.84
CA ALA A 65 38.58 56.73 150.26
C ALA A 65 37.18 56.26 149.83
N ALA A 66 36.14 56.60 150.61
CA ALA A 66 34.77 56.22 150.29
C ALA A 66 34.22 56.98 149.06
N GLU A 67 34.60 58.24 148.85
CA GLU A 67 34.16 59.03 147.70
C GLU A 67 34.81 58.56 146.39
N GLN A 68 36.11 58.20 146.42
CA GLN A 68 36.82 57.68 145.26
C GLN A 68 36.28 56.31 144.81
N GLN A 69 36.04 55.40 145.76
CA GLN A 69 35.48 54.07 145.47
C GLN A 69 34.14 54.15 144.71
N GLN A 70 33.29 55.12 145.03
CA GLN A 70 32.00 55.27 144.35
C GLN A 70 32.13 55.86 142.94
N ARG A 71 33.06 56.81 142.73
CA ARG A 71 33.35 57.35 141.39
C ARG A 71 33.95 56.28 140.49
N ASP A 72 34.83 55.45 141.04
CA ASP A 72 35.45 54.35 140.31
C ASP A 72 34.42 53.27 139.97
N ALA A 73 33.49 52.94 140.89
CA ALA A 73 32.38 52.04 140.60
C ALA A 73 31.48 52.54 139.45
N ARG A 74 31.16 53.85 139.42
CA ARG A 74 30.38 54.43 138.31
C ARG A 74 31.13 54.38 136.98
N LYS A 75 32.42 54.71 136.97
CA LYS A 75 33.26 54.62 135.77
C LYS A 75 33.34 53.18 135.26
N GLN A 76 33.47 52.21 136.16
CA GLN A 76 33.48 50.78 135.81
C GLN A 76 32.14 50.34 135.20
N GLU A 77 31.00 50.77 135.75
CA GLU A 77 29.69 50.46 135.18
C GLU A 77 29.47 51.13 133.81
N GLU A 78 29.88 52.37 133.63
CA GLU A 78 29.80 53.06 132.34
C GLU A 78 30.70 52.42 131.29
N ASN A 79 31.94 52.05 131.66
CA ASN A 79 32.85 51.34 130.78
C ASN A 79 32.27 49.97 130.39
N ARG A 80 31.69 49.24 131.35
CA ARG A 80 31.00 47.97 131.09
C ARG A 80 29.84 48.15 130.13
N ARG A 81 29.04 49.22 130.26
CA ARG A 81 27.95 49.53 129.31
C ARG A 81 28.47 49.88 127.92
N ARG A 82 29.56 50.64 127.82
CA ARG A 82 30.20 50.98 126.53
C ARG A 82 30.77 49.75 125.84
N GLU A 83 31.42 48.86 126.58
CA GLU A 83 31.95 47.59 126.06
C GLU A 83 30.83 46.67 125.58
N LEU A 84 29.75 46.52 126.35
CA LEU A 84 28.57 45.76 125.93
C LEU A 84 27.91 46.36 124.68
N SER A 85 27.86 47.70 124.59
CA SER A 85 27.35 48.37 123.39
C SER A 85 28.25 48.13 122.18
N LYS A 86 29.58 48.25 122.33
CA LYS A 86 30.56 47.97 121.26
C LYS A 86 30.50 46.52 120.81
N ALA A 87 30.46 45.57 121.75
CA ALA A 87 30.34 44.14 121.46
C ALA A 87 29.03 43.82 120.72
N ARG A 88 27.94 44.50 121.09
CA ARG A 88 26.65 44.35 120.40
C ARG A 88 26.68 44.93 118.98
N THR A 89 27.36 46.05 118.76
CA THR A 89 27.46 46.69 117.43
C THR A 89 28.52 46.05 116.52
N ALA A 90 29.51 45.34 117.08
CA ALA A 90 30.59 44.72 116.32
C ALA A 90 30.09 43.65 115.32
N GLY A 91 28.95 43.02 115.61
CA GLY A 91 28.31 42.04 114.71
C GLY A 91 27.28 42.65 113.76
N TRP A 92 27.21 43.98 113.63
CA TRP A 92 26.23 44.63 112.77
C TRP A 92 26.81 44.89 111.38
N ASP A 93 26.28 44.15 110.43
CA ASP A 93 26.68 44.19 109.02
C ASP A 93 26.31 45.49 108.30
N ASP A 94 25.39 46.28 108.87
CA ASP A 94 24.89 47.53 108.29
C ASP A 94 25.58 48.79 108.84
N THR A 95 26.65 48.63 109.61
CA THR A 95 27.49 49.76 110.02
C THR A 95 28.27 50.32 108.83
N ILE A 96 28.59 51.62 108.87
CA ILE A 96 29.39 52.27 107.82
C ILE A 96 30.77 51.61 107.70
N GLU A 97 31.36 51.23 108.84
CA GLU A 97 32.64 50.53 108.91
C GLU A 97 32.58 49.14 108.26
N ALA A 98 31.59 48.31 108.61
CA ALA A 98 31.42 46.99 108.00
C ALA A 98 31.16 47.06 106.48
N ARG A 99 30.41 48.07 106.00
CA ARG A 99 30.20 48.30 104.56
C ARG A 99 31.49 48.73 103.85
N HIS A 100 32.32 49.54 104.50
CA HIS A 100 33.62 49.95 103.96
C HIS A 100 34.57 48.75 103.88
N ASP A 101 34.64 47.92 104.93
CA ASP A 101 35.49 46.72 104.95
C ASP A 101 35.06 45.70 103.89
N ARG A 102 33.75 45.47 103.74
CA ARG A 102 33.21 44.62 102.66
C ARG A 102 33.56 45.15 101.27
N PHE A 103 33.51 46.47 101.07
CA PHE A 103 33.90 47.07 99.79
C PHE A 103 35.40 46.88 99.51
N LEU A 104 36.26 47.04 100.52
CA LEU A 104 37.70 46.80 100.39
C LEU A 104 38.00 45.32 100.12
N GLN A 105 37.34 44.41 100.83
CA GLN A 105 37.44 42.96 100.60
C GLN A 105 37.01 42.61 99.18
N ALA A 106 35.83 43.04 98.73
CA ALA A 106 35.36 42.80 97.37
C ALA A 106 36.31 43.38 96.30
N ARG A 107 36.92 44.54 96.56
CA ARG A 107 37.92 45.12 95.66
C ARG A 107 39.22 44.31 95.63
N GLN A 108 39.65 43.77 96.77
CA GLN A 108 40.82 42.89 96.85
C GLN A 108 40.55 41.55 96.15
N GLU A 109 39.38 40.96 96.35
CA GLU A 109 38.93 39.74 95.68
C GLU A 109 38.82 39.93 94.15
N ALA A 110 38.31 41.07 93.70
CA ALA A 110 38.25 41.39 92.27
C ALA A 110 39.66 41.53 91.66
N LYS A 111 40.61 42.11 92.39
CA LYS A 111 42.01 42.20 91.96
C LYS A 111 42.67 40.83 91.91
N SER A 112 42.54 40.02 92.95
CA SER A 112 43.13 38.68 92.95
C SER A 112 42.52 37.78 91.87
N ALA A 113 41.21 37.88 91.63
CA ALA A 113 40.55 37.17 90.54
C ALA A 113 41.06 37.62 89.15
N ALA A 114 41.34 38.91 88.96
CA ALA A 114 41.92 39.43 87.72
C ALA A 114 43.36 38.93 87.52
N GLU A 115 44.19 38.94 88.56
CA GLU A 115 45.55 38.40 88.52
C GLU A 115 45.58 36.90 88.22
N VAL A 116 44.64 36.12 88.78
CA VAL A 116 44.51 34.69 88.47
C VAL A 116 44.14 34.48 87.00
N ARG A 117 43.19 35.26 86.47
CA ARG A 117 42.82 35.17 85.04
C ARG A 117 43.98 35.53 84.13
N GLN A 118 44.75 36.56 84.48
CA GLN A 118 45.92 36.97 83.71
C GLN A 118 46.98 35.87 83.70
N LYS A 119 47.28 35.27 84.86
CA LYS A 119 48.23 34.14 84.94
C LYS A 119 47.80 32.95 84.06
N VAL A 120 46.52 32.60 84.08
CA VAL A 120 46.00 31.51 83.22
C VAL A 120 46.17 31.84 81.73
N LEU A 121 45.94 33.09 81.32
CA LEU A 121 46.17 33.51 79.94
C LEU A 121 47.65 33.47 79.56
N ASP A 122 48.53 33.93 80.45
CA ASP A 122 49.98 33.89 80.25
C ASP A 122 50.49 32.43 80.14
N ASP A 123 49.97 31.53 80.97
CA ASP A 123 50.29 30.09 80.93
C ASP A 123 49.81 29.44 79.62
N LEU A 124 48.58 29.71 79.18
CA LEU A 124 48.06 29.20 77.91
C LEU A 124 48.86 29.71 76.71
N TYR A 125 49.27 30.98 76.73
CA TYR A 125 50.11 31.55 75.69
C TYR A 125 51.50 30.92 75.69
N ALA A 126 52.08 30.67 76.86
CA ALA A 126 53.35 29.97 76.99
C ALA A 126 53.26 28.51 76.50
N GLU A 127 52.13 27.83 76.68
CA GLU A 127 51.88 26.48 76.14
C GLU A 127 51.78 26.50 74.61
N GLN A 128 51.02 27.43 74.03
CA GLN A 128 50.91 27.57 72.58
C GLN A 128 52.28 27.81 71.92
N LEU A 129 53.09 28.72 72.47
CA LEU A 129 54.44 28.97 71.96
C LEU A 129 55.34 27.72 72.05
N LYS A 130 55.20 26.90 73.10
CA LYS A 130 55.94 25.63 73.21
C LYS A 130 55.49 24.62 72.16
N GLU A 131 54.20 24.55 71.84
CA GLU A 131 53.68 23.66 70.80
C GLU A 131 54.10 24.09 69.40
N GLU A 132 54.01 25.39 69.09
CA GLU A 132 54.50 25.95 67.84
C GLU A 132 56.00 25.69 67.67
N HIS A 133 56.78 25.89 68.73
CA HIS A 133 58.21 25.60 68.70
C HIS A 133 58.49 24.11 68.44
N LYS A 134 57.76 23.20 69.10
CA LYS A 134 57.85 21.75 68.84
C LYS A 134 57.48 21.40 67.40
N ALA A 135 56.43 22.01 66.85
CA ALA A 135 56.01 21.79 65.47
C ALA A 135 57.06 22.27 64.46
N ILE A 136 57.72 23.41 64.74
CA ILE A 136 58.83 23.92 63.92
C ILE A 136 60.01 22.93 63.97
N ILE A 137 60.38 22.45 65.16
CA ILE A 137 61.46 21.46 65.31
C ILE A 137 61.12 20.18 64.53
N ALA A 138 59.89 19.65 64.67
CA ALA A 138 59.46 18.45 63.96
C ALA A 138 59.50 18.62 62.42
N ARG A 139 59.11 19.79 61.91
CA ARG A 139 59.23 20.10 60.47
C ARG A 139 60.68 20.13 60.01
N GLN A 140 61.56 20.78 60.77
CA GLN A 140 62.99 20.81 60.47
C GLN A 140 63.61 19.41 60.52
N GLU A 141 63.20 18.57 61.47
CA GLU A 141 63.63 17.16 61.55
C GLU A 141 63.15 16.35 60.33
N LEU A 142 61.90 16.51 59.90
CA LEU A 142 61.39 15.89 58.68
C LEU A 142 62.14 16.36 57.43
N GLU A 143 62.48 17.64 57.33
CA GLU A 143 63.29 18.20 56.24
C GLU A 143 64.70 17.62 56.26
N ARG A 144 65.34 17.51 57.42
CA ARG A 144 66.66 16.85 57.55
C ARG A 144 66.61 15.38 57.15
N LEU A 145 65.58 14.64 57.56
CA LEU A 145 65.36 13.26 57.12
C LEU A 145 65.09 13.18 55.61
N ARG A 146 64.47 14.21 55.03
CA ARG A 146 64.31 14.33 53.58
C ARG A 146 65.62 14.67 52.87
N GLU A 147 66.55 15.34 53.52
CA GLU A 147 67.85 15.67 52.95
C GLU A 147 68.88 14.56 53.13
N ASP A 148 68.65 13.63 54.07
CA ASP A 148 69.50 12.47 54.31
C ASP A 148 69.77 11.69 53.00
N PRO A 149 71.04 11.49 52.61
CA PRO A 149 71.40 10.74 51.40
C PRO A 149 70.78 9.33 51.37
N ARG A 150 70.67 8.65 52.52
CA ARG A 150 70.03 7.32 52.57
C ARG A 150 68.54 7.40 52.27
N GLY A 151 67.86 8.41 52.79
CA GLY A 151 66.45 8.68 52.51
C GLY A 151 66.19 9.10 51.05
N ARG A 152 67.16 9.77 50.40
CA ARG A 152 67.10 10.08 48.96
C ARG A 152 67.23 8.80 48.12
N HIS A 153 68.17 7.92 48.46
CA HIS A 153 68.34 6.64 47.77
C HIS A 153 67.10 5.75 47.88
N LEU A 154 66.52 5.60 49.08
CA LEU A 154 65.28 4.85 49.27
C LEU A 154 64.13 5.42 48.41
N ARG A 155 63.97 6.75 48.37
CA ARG A 155 62.97 7.38 47.51
C ARG A 155 63.22 7.18 46.01
N SER A 156 64.47 7.23 45.57
CA SER A 156 64.78 6.91 44.17
C SER A 156 64.46 5.45 43.84
N MET A 157 64.67 4.52 44.78
CA MET A 157 64.33 3.11 44.60
C MET A 157 62.83 2.87 44.61
N THR A 158 62.06 3.57 45.46
CA THR A 158 60.58 3.47 45.44
C THR A 158 60.02 4.02 44.14
N LEU A 159 60.51 5.19 43.68
CA LEU A 159 60.10 5.76 42.38
C LEU A 159 60.47 4.84 41.21
N LEU A 160 61.66 4.23 41.24
CA LEU A 160 62.06 3.24 40.23
C LEU A 160 61.15 2.02 40.27
N HIS A 161 60.81 1.51 41.45
CA HIS A 161 59.91 0.37 41.59
C HIS A 161 58.49 0.68 41.08
N GLU A 162 57.98 1.88 41.35
CA GLU A 162 56.70 2.36 40.80
C GLU A 162 56.76 2.50 39.28
N ALA A 163 57.87 3.02 38.73
CA ALA A 163 58.08 3.11 37.29
C ALA A 163 58.14 1.72 36.63
N LEU A 164 58.76 0.73 37.28
CA LEU A 164 58.77 -0.65 36.81
C LEU A 164 57.36 -1.26 36.81
N LYS A 165 56.58 -1.08 37.87
CA LYS A 165 55.17 -1.50 37.90
C LYS A 165 54.34 -0.85 36.81
N ALA A 166 54.51 0.45 36.58
CA ALA A 166 53.83 1.16 35.51
C ALA A 166 54.23 0.62 34.12
N ARG A 167 55.50 0.29 33.92
CA ARG A 167 55.99 -0.34 32.69
C ARG A 167 55.40 -1.73 32.49
N GLU A 168 55.31 -2.55 33.52
CA GLU A 168 54.67 -3.88 33.46
C GLU A 168 53.20 -3.75 33.04
N ALA A 169 52.46 -2.81 33.63
CA ALA A 169 51.08 -2.53 33.25
C ALA A 169 50.96 -2.08 31.78
N GLN A 170 51.86 -1.21 31.31
CA GLN A 170 51.90 -0.80 29.90
C GLN A 170 52.20 -1.96 28.96
N VAL A 171 53.12 -2.85 29.33
CA VAL A 171 53.45 -4.05 28.53
C VAL A 171 52.25 -4.99 28.48
N ALA A 172 51.59 -5.24 29.61
CA ALA A 172 50.38 -6.06 29.67
C ALA A 172 49.26 -5.48 28.79
N TYR A 173 49.02 -4.16 28.89
CA TYR A 173 48.04 -3.47 28.05
C TYR A 173 48.37 -3.61 26.56
N LYS A 174 49.63 -3.39 26.16
CA LYS A 174 50.07 -3.59 24.77
C LYS A 174 49.90 -5.04 24.29
N GLN A 175 50.05 -6.03 25.17
CA GLN A 175 49.82 -7.43 24.81
C GLN A 175 48.33 -7.72 24.59
N VAL A 176 47.44 -7.15 25.40
CA VAL A 176 45.98 -7.27 25.20
C VAL A 176 45.58 -6.62 23.88
N LEU A 177 46.05 -5.39 23.62
CA LEU A 177 45.76 -4.66 22.39
C LEU A 177 46.24 -5.42 21.14
N LYS A 178 47.43 -6.02 21.18
CA LYS A 178 47.92 -6.91 20.11
C LYS A 178 47.10 -8.18 19.92
N ARG A 179 46.45 -8.70 20.96
CA ARG A 179 45.55 -9.86 20.84
C ARG A 179 44.24 -9.44 20.19
N GLU A 180 43.67 -8.31 20.62
CA GLU A 180 42.47 -7.72 20.02
C GLU A 180 42.68 -7.39 18.55
N GLU A 181 43.81 -6.77 18.17
CA GLU A 181 44.16 -6.53 16.76
C GLU A 181 44.24 -7.84 15.96
N LYS A 182 44.88 -8.88 16.49
CA LYS A 182 44.95 -10.19 15.80
C LYS A 182 43.59 -10.86 15.67
N GLU A 183 42.72 -10.72 16.67
CA GLU A 183 41.36 -11.23 16.61
C GLU A 183 40.52 -10.46 15.58
N GLN A 184 40.67 -9.13 15.51
CA GLN A 184 40.05 -8.30 14.48
C GLN A 184 40.56 -8.66 13.08
N ASP A 185 41.87 -8.83 12.90
CA ASP A 185 42.47 -9.27 11.64
C ASP A 185 41.93 -10.66 11.24
N ALA A 186 41.88 -11.61 12.18
CA ALA A 186 41.33 -12.94 11.92
C ALA A 186 39.83 -12.89 11.57
N ASN A 187 39.05 -12.02 12.22
CA ASN A 187 37.64 -11.83 11.90
C ASN A 187 37.45 -11.18 10.53
N SER A 188 38.23 -10.15 10.19
CA SER A 188 38.18 -9.51 8.87
C SER A 188 38.56 -10.49 7.75
N GLN A 189 39.54 -11.37 7.98
CA GLN A 189 39.89 -12.44 7.05
C GLN A 189 38.76 -13.46 6.88
N ARG A 190 38.07 -13.83 7.98
CA ARG A 190 36.90 -14.71 7.92
C ARG A 190 35.74 -14.07 7.17
N GLU A 191 35.46 -12.79 7.42
CA GLU A 191 34.44 -12.03 6.70
C GLU A 191 34.76 -11.97 5.20
N TYR A 192 36.02 -11.71 4.84
CA TYR A 192 36.46 -11.72 3.45
C TYR A 192 36.30 -13.10 2.80
N GLN A 193 36.66 -14.18 3.51
CA GLN A 193 36.43 -15.55 3.02
C GLN A 193 34.94 -15.86 2.83
N LEU A 194 34.08 -15.43 3.76
CA LEU A 194 32.62 -15.59 3.65
C LEU A 194 32.05 -14.80 2.48
N GLN A 195 32.55 -13.59 2.21
CA GLN A 195 32.15 -12.79 1.05
C GLN A 195 32.56 -13.47 -0.25
N LEU A 196 33.79 -13.98 -0.35
CA LEU A 196 34.24 -14.74 -1.51
C LEU A 196 33.39 -15.99 -1.74
N TRP A 197 33.12 -16.77 -0.70
CA TRP A 197 32.22 -17.93 -0.78
C TRP A 197 30.80 -17.52 -1.18
N GLY A 198 30.28 -16.43 -0.63
CA GLY A 198 28.98 -15.88 -1.02
C GLY A 198 28.93 -15.53 -2.52
N ALA A 199 29.96 -14.86 -3.03
CA ALA A 199 30.07 -14.52 -4.45
C ALA A 199 30.16 -15.76 -5.34
N GLU A 200 30.96 -16.77 -4.96
CA GLU A 200 31.07 -18.03 -5.69
C GLU A 200 29.74 -18.80 -5.74
N VAL A 201 28.99 -18.81 -4.62
CA VAL A 201 27.67 -19.43 -4.55
C VAL A 201 26.67 -18.68 -5.43
N GLU A 202 26.66 -17.35 -5.42
CA GLU A 202 25.80 -16.56 -6.30
C GLU A 202 26.12 -16.78 -7.78
N GLU A 203 27.40 -16.87 -8.15
CA GLU A 203 27.79 -17.20 -9.51
C GLU A 203 27.34 -18.61 -9.92
N ALA A 204 27.49 -19.59 -9.04
CA ALA A 204 27.02 -20.95 -9.29
C ALA A 204 25.50 -20.98 -9.45
N HIS A 205 24.76 -20.24 -8.63
CA HIS A 205 23.32 -20.09 -8.73
C HIS A 205 22.90 -19.49 -10.08
N LYS A 206 23.51 -18.37 -10.48
CA LYS A 206 23.25 -17.74 -11.79
C LYS A 206 23.54 -18.69 -12.96
N LYS A 207 24.61 -19.51 -12.87
CA LYS A 207 24.92 -20.55 -13.87
C LYS A 207 23.86 -21.64 -13.91
N LEU A 208 23.34 -22.07 -12.76
CA LEU A 208 22.25 -23.05 -12.69
C LEU A 208 20.94 -22.50 -13.23
N GLU A 209 20.56 -21.28 -12.88
CA GLU A 209 19.37 -20.61 -13.43
C GLU A 209 19.46 -20.48 -14.96
N ALA A 210 20.61 -20.06 -15.49
CA ALA A 210 20.82 -19.99 -16.93
C ALA A 210 20.70 -21.36 -17.61
N ARG A 211 21.21 -22.42 -16.98
CA ARG A 211 21.04 -23.80 -17.46
C ARG A 211 19.57 -24.24 -17.41
N GLN A 212 18.86 -23.92 -16.34
CA GLN A 212 17.43 -24.22 -16.19
C GLN A 212 16.61 -23.55 -17.28
N ARG A 213 16.79 -22.24 -17.50
CA ARG A 213 16.12 -21.51 -18.59
C ARG A 213 16.41 -22.12 -19.96
N ASN A 214 17.66 -22.49 -20.23
CA ASN A 214 18.04 -23.14 -21.49
C ASN A 214 17.35 -24.50 -21.66
N VAL A 215 17.21 -25.28 -20.58
CA VAL A 215 16.47 -26.55 -20.59
C VAL A 215 14.98 -26.31 -20.81
N GLU A 216 14.38 -25.33 -20.15
CA GLU A 216 12.97 -24.95 -20.33
C GLU A 216 12.69 -24.50 -21.77
N GLU A 217 13.53 -23.64 -22.34
CA GLU A 217 13.42 -23.21 -23.75
C GLU A 217 13.53 -24.40 -24.71
N LYS A 218 14.47 -25.33 -24.46
CA LYS A 218 14.60 -26.55 -25.27
C LYS A 218 13.38 -27.45 -25.14
N ASN A 219 12.84 -27.60 -23.95
CA ASN A 219 11.63 -28.40 -23.72
C ASN A 219 10.42 -27.78 -24.41
N ALA A 220 10.21 -26.46 -24.30
CA ALA A 220 9.16 -25.75 -25.01
C ALA A 220 9.29 -25.89 -26.54
N ASN A 221 10.51 -25.79 -27.07
CA ASN A 221 10.77 -26.04 -28.48
C ASN A 221 10.48 -27.49 -28.89
N LEU A 222 10.81 -28.47 -28.05
CA LEU A 222 10.48 -29.87 -28.28
C LEU A 222 8.96 -30.10 -28.28
N GLU A 223 8.21 -29.48 -27.36
CA GLU A 223 6.75 -29.53 -27.33
C GLU A 223 6.13 -28.96 -28.60
N ILE A 224 6.64 -27.83 -29.09
CA ILE A 224 6.20 -27.25 -30.38
C ILE A 224 6.47 -28.23 -31.54
N VAL A 225 7.65 -28.85 -31.59
CA VAL A 225 8.00 -29.81 -32.63
C VAL A 225 7.12 -31.06 -32.55
N LEU A 226 6.85 -31.58 -31.34
CA LEU A 226 5.95 -32.71 -31.13
C LEU A 226 4.54 -32.38 -31.63
N TYR A 227 4.02 -31.20 -31.29
CA TYR A 227 2.73 -30.72 -31.77
C TYR A 227 2.69 -30.63 -33.31
N GLN A 228 3.76 -30.12 -33.94
CA GLN A 228 3.85 -30.09 -35.41
C GLN A 228 3.89 -31.49 -36.03
N ILE A 229 4.58 -32.44 -35.40
CA ILE A 229 4.61 -33.85 -35.84
C ILE A 229 3.21 -34.46 -35.74
N GLU A 230 2.51 -34.25 -34.63
CA GLU A 230 1.14 -34.74 -34.42
C GLU A 230 0.18 -34.15 -35.45
N ARG A 231 0.24 -32.83 -35.67
CA ARG A 231 -0.53 -32.17 -36.72
C ARG A 231 -0.27 -32.77 -38.11
N ARG A 232 1.00 -33.00 -38.48
CA ARG A 232 1.36 -33.66 -39.75
C ARG A 232 0.92 -35.12 -39.83
N ARG A 233 0.74 -35.80 -38.70
CA ARG A 233 0.18 -37.17 -38.67
C ARG A 233 -1.33 -37.13 -38.89
N GLN A 234 -2.02 -36.17 -38.28
CA GLN A 234 -3.45 -35.95 -38.50
C GLN A 234 -3.74 -35.55 -39.94
N GLU A 235 -2.95 -34.63 -40.52
CA GLU A 235 -3.05 -34.24 -41.93
C GLU A 235 -2.86 -35.44 -42.86
N ARG A 236 -1.86 -36.30 -42.60
CA ARG A 236 -1.66 -37.53 -43.36
C ARG A 236 -2.80 -38.54 -43.21
N ALA A 237 -3.36 -38.68 -42.00
CA ALA A 237 -4.51 -39.55 -41.78
C ALA A 237 -5.75 -39.06 -42.54
N ALA A 238 -6.00 -37.75 -42.53
CA ALA A 238 -7.06 -37.12 -43.32
C ALA A 238 -6.83 -37.33 -44.83
N GLU A 239 -5.61 -37.14 -45.33
CA GLU A 239 -5.27 -37.43 -46.74
C GLU A 239 -5.51 -38.91 -47.11
N GLU A 240 -5.23 -39.85 -46.20
CA GLU A 240 -5.52 -41.28 -46.42
C GLU A 240 -7.03 -41.56 -46.44
N GLU A 241 -7.81 -40.90 -45.59
CA GLU A 241 -9.28 -40.97 -45.59
C GLU A 241 -9.86 -40.38 -46.89
N ASP A 242 -9.37 -39.22 -47.32
CA ASP A 242 -9.76 -38.59 -48.58
C ASP A 242 -9.42 -39.49 -49.78
N ARG A 243 -8.24 -40.13 -49.79
CA ARG A 243 -7.88 -41.09 -50.83
C ARG A 243 -8.82 -42.30 -50.85
N LYS A 244 -9.20 -42.83 -49.69
CA LYS A 244 -10.20 -43.92 -49.61
C LYS A 244 -11.56 -43.47 -50.13
N HIS A 245 -11.98 -42.24 -49.83
CA HIS A 245 -13.22 -41.67 -50.34
C HIS A 245 -13.20 -41.60 -51.87
N VAL A 246 -12.14 -41.03 -52.45
CA VAL A 246 -11.96 -40.96 -53.90
C VAL A 246 -11.90 -42.34 -54.55
N GLU A 247 -11.26 -43.32 -53.90
CA GLU A 247 -11.24 -44.70 -54.40
C GLU A 247 -12.61 -45.37 -54.37
N LEU A 248 -13.42 -45.10 -53.34
CA LEU A 248 -14.81 -45.57 -53.23
C LEU A 248 -15.69 -44.93 -54.30
N GLU A 249 -15.66 -43.61 -54.44
CA GLU A 249 -16.38 -42.89 -55.51
C GLU A 249 -15.99 -43.42 -56.90
N ALA A 250 -14.69 -43.59 -57.15
CA ALA A 250 -14.21 -44.15 -58.41
C ALA A 250 -14.60 -45.62 -58.61
N ALA A 251 -14.83 -46.39 -57.54
CA ALA A 251 -15.34 -47.76 -57.63
C ALA A 251 -16.85 -47.78 -57.91
N GLU A 252 -17.61 -46.89 -57.28
CA GLU A 252 -19.05 -46.68 -57.52
C GLU A 252 -19.29 -46.23 -58.98
N GLU A 253 -18.58 -45.21 -59.46
CA GLU A 253 -18.68 -44.77 -60.86
C GLU A 253 -18.32 -45.89 -61.84
N ARG A 254 -17.30 -46.72 -61.54
CA ARG A 254 -16.96 -47.87 -62.38
C ARG A 254 -18.05 -48.93 -62.37
N ALA A 255 -18.71 -49.16 -61.23
CA ALA A 255 -19.82 -50.09 -61.12
C ALA A 255 -21.02 -49.58 -61.92
N GLU A 256 -21.41 -48.32 -61.75
CA GLU A 256 -22.47 -47.66 -62.52
C GLU A 256 -22.19 -47.72 -64.04
N GLN A 257 -20.96 -47.40 -64.46
CA GLN A 257 -20.58 -47.51 -65.87
C GLN A 257 -20.64 -48.94 -66.41
N GLN A 258 -20.34 -49.95 -65.59
CA GLN A 258 -20.46 -51.35 -65.99
C GLN A 258 -21.92 -51.77 -66.11
N GLU A 259 -22.78 -51.33 -65.19
CA GLU A 259 -24.22 -51.55 -65.25
C GLU A 259 -24.83 -50.86 -66.48
N GLU A 260 -24.48 -49.61 -66.75
CA GLU A 260 -24.90 -48.91 -67.97
C GLU A 260 -24.44 -49.65 -69.24
N LYS A 261 -23.18 -50.10 -69.29
CA LYS A 261 -22.67 -50.87 -70.43
C LYS A 261 -23.39 -52.21 -70.58
N ALA A 262 -23.72 -52.88 -69.48
CA ALA A 262 -24.48 -54.13 -69.49
C ALA A 262 -25.92 -53.89 -69.98
N GLN A 263 -26.58 -52.82 -69.53
CA GLN A 263 -27.90 -52.41 -70.01
C GLN A 263 -27.87 -52.05 -71.49
N ARG A 264 -26.85 -51.30 -71.96
CA ARG A 264 -26.67 -51.00 -73.40
C ARG A 264 -26.47 -52.27 -74.22
N ARG A 265 -25.61 -53.18 -73.76
CA ARG A 265 -25.42 -54.48 -74.43
C ARG A 265 -26.68 -55.33 -74.45
N ALA A 266 -27.46 -55.35 -73.36
CA ALA A 266 -28.74 -56.03 -73.32
C ALA A 266 -29.71 -55.45 -74.37
N ARG A 267 -29.81 -54.12 -74.44
CA ARG A 267 -30.59 -53.42 -75.48
C ARG A 267 -30.07 -53.71 -76.90
N GLU A 268 -28.76 -53.75 -77.11
CA GLU A 268 -28.15 -54.11 -78.40
C GLU A 268 -28.41 -55.57 -78.78
N LEU A 269 -28.39 -56.50 -77.83
CA LEU A 269 -28.73 -57.90 -78.06
C LEU A 269 -30.21 -58.08 -78.37
N GLU A 270 -31.11 -57.39 -77.66
CA GLU A 270 -32.54 -57.34 -77.96
C GLU A 270 -32.79 -56.76 -79.35
N ASN A 271 -32.19 -55.60 -79.65
CA ASN A 271 -32.25 -54.99 -80.98
C ASN A 271 -31.64 -55.90 -82.05
N GLY A 272 -30.55 -56.60 -81.75
CA GLY A 272 -29.89 -57.54 -82.65
C GLY A 272 -30.74 -58.78 -82.93
N ALA A 273 -31.43 -59.30 -81.92
CA ALA A 273 -32.39 -60.40 -82.05
C ALA A 273 -33.60 -59.97 -82.88
N TYR A 274 -34.16 -58.80 -82.59
CA TYR A 274 -35.24 -58.19 -83.37
C TYR A 274 -34.85 -57.98 -84.84
N ASN A 275 -33.66 -57.40 -85.06
CA ASN A 275 -33.13 -57.17 -86.41
C ASN A 275 -32.83 -58.48 -87.14
N LYS A 276 -32.30 -59.51 -86.48
CA LYS A 276 -32.10 -60.84 -87.09
C LYS A 276 -33.43 -61.49 -87.46
N ALA A 277 -34.43 -61.44 -86.59
CA ALA A 277 -35.76 -61.99 -86.87
C ALA A 277 -36.42 -61.30 -88.08
N ASN A 278 -36.20 -60.00 -88.25
CA ASN A 278 -36.73 -59.22 -89.37
C ASN A 278 -35.75 -59.05 -90.54
N SER A 279 -34.57 -59.67 -90.47
CA SER A 279 -33.58 -59.57 -91.54
C SER A 279 -34.03 -60.38 -92.75
N ARG A 280 -33.95 -59.77 -93.94
CA ARG A 280 -34.25 -60.47 -95.19
C ARG A 280 -33.24 -61.59 -95.39
N THR A 281 -33.73 -62.81 -95.59
CA THR A 281 -32.87 -63.96 -95.93
C THR A 281 -32.17 -63.72 -97.25
N VAL A 282 -30.86 -63.95 -97.30
CA VAL A 282 -30.06 -63.75 -98.50
C VAL A 282 -30.44 -64.82 -99.53
N LEU A 283 -31.23 -64.45 -100.53
CA LEU A 283 -31.62 -65.34 -101.62
C LEU A 283 -30.40 -65.74 -102.47
N THR A 284 -30.27 -67.04 -102.75
CA THR A 284 -29.25 -67.58 -103.65
C THR A 284 -29.48 -67.11 -105.10
N LYS A 285 -28.45 -67.09 -105.96
CA LYS A 285 -28.57 -66.61 -107.36
C LYS A 285 -29.74 -67.28 -108.12
N SER A 286 -29.97 -68.57 -107.90
CA SER A 286 -31.09 -69.32 -108.49
C SER A 286 -32.46 -68.89 -107.97
N GLN A 287 -32.58 -68.55 -106.68
CA GLN A 287 -33.82 -68.01 -106.09
C GLN A 287 -34.08 -66.57 -106.53
N LYS A 288 -33.04 -65.74 -106.69
CA LYS A 288 -33.15 -64.41 -107.30
C LYS A 288 -33.62 -64.47 -108.76
N LEU A 289 -33.17 -65.46 -109.53
CA LEU A 289 -33.67 -65.69 -110.88
C LEU A 289 -35.13 -66.14 -110.88
N ARG A 290 -35.53 -67.07 -110.01
CA ARG A 290 -36.93 -67.51 -109.90
C ARG A 290 -37.88 -66.38 -109.49
N THR A 291 -37.50 -65.57 -108.51
CA THR A 291 -38.27 -64.37 -108.12
C THR A 291 -38.35 -63.37 -109.26
N ARG A 292 -37.25 -63.11 -109.97
CA ARG A 292 -37.26 -62.23 -111.14
C ARG A 292 -38.11 -62.75 -112.30
N VAL A 293 -38.18 -64.07 -112.53
CA VAL A 293 -39.07 -64.69 -113.53
C VAL A 293 -40.54 -64.59 -113.12
N ILE A 294 -40.84 -64.74 -111.82
CA ILE A 294 -42.20 -64.56 -111.29
C ILE A 294 -42.60 -63.09 -111.37
N GLU A 295 -41.69 -62.16 -111.04
CA GLU A 295 -41.89 -60.72 -111.18
C GLU A 295 -42.06 -60.33 -112.65
N SER A 296 -41.21 -60.80 -113.56
CA SER A 296 -41.37 -60.52 -114.99
C SER A 296 -42.65 -61.09 -115.57
N ALA A 297 -43.09 -62.27 -115.12
CA ALA A 297 -44.38 -62.83 -115.52
C ALA A 297 -45.57 -62.00 -114.98
N LYS A 298 -45.44 -61.42 -113.78
CA LYS A 298 -46.43 -60.47 -113.24
C LYS A 298 -46.43 -59.15 -113.99
N ASP A 299 -45.24 -58.64 -114.35
CA ASP A 299 -45.09 -57.40 -115.12
C ASP A 299 -45.60 -57.58 -116.56
N GLU A 300 -45.34 -58.71 -117.22
CA GLU A 300 -45.92 -59.04 -118.53
C GLU A 300 -47.45 -59.20 -118.45
N ALA A 301 -47.99 -59.80 -117.39
CA ALA A 301 -49.43 -59.86 -117.17
C ALA A 301 -50.05 -58.48 -116.92
N ALA A 302 -49.33 -57.59 -116.21
CA ALA A 302 -49.75 -56.22 -115.99
C ALA A 302 -49.73 -55.39 -117.29
N LEU A 303 -48.69 -55.55 -118.12
CA LEU A 303 -48.61 -54.90 -119.44
C LEU A 303 -49.72 -55.35 -120.37
N ARG A 304 -50.05 -56.65 -120.43
CA ARG A 304 -51.20 -57.12 -121.22
C ARG A 304 -52.52 -56.54 -120.72
N ALA A 305 -52.71 -56.46 -119.40
CA ALA A 305 -53.90 -55.82 -118.82
C ALA A 305 -53.96 -54.30 -119.11
N GLU A 306 -52.81 -53.63 -119.26
CA GLU A 306 -52.75 -52.22 -119.70
C GLU A 306 -53.00 -52.07 -121.20
N GLU A 307 -52.48 -52.95 -122.05
CA GLU A 307 -52.78 -52.98 -123.48
C GLU A 307 -54.27 -53.22 -123.74
N GLU A 308 -54.90 -54.14 -123.02
CA GLU A 308 -56.36 -54.37 -123.07
C GLU A 308 -57.15 -53.13 -122.64
N LYS A 309 -56.68 -52.39 -121.62
CA LYS A 309 -57.30 -51.11 -121.22
C LYS A 309 -57.16 -50.07 -122.32
N VAL A 310 -55.99 -49.92 -122.93
CA VAL A 310 -55.76 -48.96 -124.03
C VAL A 310 -56.64 -49.29 -125.23
N ASP A 311 -56.79 -50.57 -125.59
CA ASP A 311 -57.66 -50.97 -126.69
C ASP A 311 -59.14 -50.81 -126.36
N SER A 312 -59.55 -51.02 -125.10
CA SER A 312 -60.90 -50.68 -124.64
C SER A 312 -61.19 -49.18 -124.76
N ILE A 313 -60.21 -48.32 -124.46
CA ILE A 313 -60.32 -46.86 -124.60
C ILE A 313 -60.41 -46.48 -126.08
N LYS A 314 -59.60 -47.07 -126.97
CA LYS A 314 -59.70 -46.84 -128.42
C LYS A 314 -61.08 -47.23 -128.96
N ARG A 315 -61.60 -48.41 -128.57
CA ARG A 315 -62.96 -48.85 -128.95
C ARG A 315 -64.02 -47.86 -128.45
N TRP A 316 -63.91 -47.41 -127.20
CA TRP A 316 -64.81 -46.41 -126.65
C TRP A 316 -64.75 -45.07 -127.38
N VAL A 317 -63.55 -44.60 -127.77
CA VAL A 317 -63.39 -43.36 -128.55
C VAL A 317 -64.03 -43.50 -129.93
N ILE A 318 -63.85 -44.63 -130.61
CA ILE A 318 -64.47 -44.92 -131.91
C ILE A 318 -65.99 -44.96 -131.78
N GLU A 319 -66.53 -45.70 -130.80
CA GLU A 319 -67.98 -45.73 -130.54
C GLU A 319 -68.54 -44.35 -130.20
N ARG A 320 -67.80 -43.55 -129.42
CA ARG A 320 -68.21 -42.18 -129.08
C ARG A 320 -68.21 -41.27 -130.30
N GLN A 321 -67.26 -41.42 -131.23
CA GLN A 321 -67.26 -40.69 -132.50
C GLN A 321 -68.43 -41.11 -133.39
N GLN A 322 -68.71 -42.42 -133.51
CA GLN A 322 -69.87 -42.92 -134.25
C GLN A 322 -71.19 -42.42 -133.66
N LYS A 323 -71.35 -42.46 -132.33
CA LYS A 323 -72.53 -41.89 -131.64
C LYS A 323 -72.63 -40.37 -131.86
N LYS A 324 -71.52 -39.64 -131.88
CA LYS A 324 -71.52 -38.20 -132.21
C LYS A 324 -71.95 -37.94 -133.65
N GLN A 325 -71.49 -38.75 -134.61
CA GLN A 325 -71.91 -38.64 -136.01
C GLN A 325 -73.39 -38.97 -136.16
N ALA A 326 -73.87 -40.07 -135.56
CA ALA A 326 -75.29 -40.43 -135.55
C ALA A 326 -76.16 -39.33 -134.90
N ALA A 327 -75.76 -38.82 -133.73
CA ALA A 327 -76.48 -37.73 -133.07
C ALA A 327 -76.44 -36.41 -133.87
N PHE A 328 -75.38 -36.16 -134.64
CA PHE A 328 -75.31 -35.01 -135.55
C PHE A 328 -76.28 -35.18 -136.73
N GLU A 329 -76.35 -36.37 -137.32
CA GLU A 329 -77.30 -36.68 -138.39
C GLU A 329 -78.75 -36.60 -137.89
N GLU A 330 -79.05 -37.15 -136.71
CA GLU A 330 -80.35 -37.01 -136.06
C GLU A 330 -80.69 -35.53 -135.82
N ARG A 331 -79.76 -34.72 -135.29
CA ARG A 331 -79.98 -33.29 -135.06
C ARG A 331 -80.14 -32.51 -136.36
N LYS A 332 -79.46 -32.91 -137.44
CA LYS A 332 -79.66 -32.33 -138.76
C LYS A 332 -81.05 -32.63 -139.29
N GLN A 333 -81.55 -33.86 -139.10
CA GLN A 333 -82.93 -34.22 -139.45
C GLN A 333 -83.96 -33.49 -138.59
N VAL A 334 -83.78 -33.42 -137.27
CA VAL A 334 -84.65 -32.68 -136.34
C VAL A 334 -84.60 -31.18 -136.63
N GLY A 335 -83.42 -30.63 -136.95
CA GLY A 335 -83.26 -29.23 -137.35
C GLY A 335 -84.01 -28.91 -138.64
N LEU A 336 -83.91 -29.77 -139.66
CA LEU A 336 -84.74 -29.68 -140.87
C LEU A 336 -86.24 -29.74 -140.55
N GLN A 337 -86.65 -30.65 -139.67
CA GLN A 337 -88.04 -30.74 -139.22
C GLN A 337 -88.49 -29.50 -138.44
N ARG A 338 -87.64 -28.92 -137.58
CA ARG A 338 -87.91 -27.68 -136.85
C ARG A 338 -88.01 -26.49 -137.78
N TYR A 339 -87.13 -26.33 -138.77
CA TYR A 339 -87.26 -25.30 -139.79
C TYR A 339 -88.56 -25.45 -140.61
N LEU A 340 -88.93 -26.68 -140.98
CA LEU A 340 -90.21 -26.95 -141.64
C LEU A 340 -91.43 -26.68 -140.74
N ASN A 341 -91.28 -26.79 -139.41
CA ASN A 341 -92.35 -26.54 -138.43
C ASN A 341 -92.41 -25.08 -137.93
N GLU A 342 -91.29 -24.37 -137.86
CA GLU A 342 -91.20 -22.92 -137.57
C GLU A 342 -91.60 -22.07 -138.79
N ALA A 343 -91.48 -22.62 -140.01
CA ALA A 343 -92.06 -22.01 -141.21
C ALA A 343 -93.60 -22.08 -141.25
N LYS A 344 -94.24 -22.87 -140.37
CA LYS A 344 -95.71 -22.83 -140.22
C LYS A 344 -96.07 -21.59 -139.39
N PRO A 345 -96.98 -20.73 -139.84
CA PRO A 345 -97.26 -19.44 -139.20
C PRO A 345 -97.94 -19.49 -137.82
N GLU A 346 -98.08 -20.66 -137.19
CA GLU A 346 -98.87 -20.84 -135.95
C GLU A 346 -98.08 -20.62 -134.63
N ASN A 347 -96.75 -20.43 -134.64
CA ASN A 347 -95.90 -20.59 -133.44
C ASN A 347 -95.04 -19.37 -133.02
N LEU A 348 -95.60 -18.17 -132.88
CA LEU A 348 -94.88 -17.01 -132.29
C LEU A 348 -95.29 -16.78 -130.82
N PRO A 349 -94.39 -16.89 -129.81
CA PRO A 349 -94.74 -16.76 -128.38
C PRO A 349 -94.36 -15.42 -127.72
N THR A 350 -95.23 -14.94 -126.82
CA THR A 350 -95.07 -13.78 -125.92
C THR A 350 -94.90 -14.22 -124.45
N PHE A 351 -94.05 -13.53 -123.66
CA PHE A 351 -94.15 -13.15 -122.20
C PHE A 351 -92.78 -13.07 -121.45
N ARG A 352 -92.76 -12.36 -120.29
CA ARG A 352 -91.72 -11.41 -119.78
C ARG A 352 -91.11 -11.81 -118.41
N THR A 353 -89.90 -11.29 -118.10
CA THR A 353 -88.90 -11.72 -117.10
C THR A 353 -88.83 -10.91 -115.78
N GLN A 354 -89.37 -11.40 -114.65
CA GLN A 354 -89.14 -10.75 -113.35
C GLN A 354 -89.03 -11.68 -112.12
N ASP A 355 -89.48 -12.93 -112.19
CA ASP A 355 -89.53 -13.83 -111.02
C ASP A 355 -88.20 -14.53 -110.66
N VAL A 356 -87.18 -14.44 -111.51
CA VAL A 356 -85.96 -15.25 -111.36
C VAL A 356 -85.00 -14.71 -110.29
N PHE A 357 -85.11 -13.43 -109.90
CA PHE A 357 -84.11 -12.79 -109.02
C PHE A 357 -84.35 -13.01 -107.51
N VAL A 358 -85.59 -13.29 -107.09
CA VAL A 358 -85.93 -13.46 -105.65
C VAL A 358 -85.50 -14.83 -105.11
N GLN A 359 -85.44 -15.86 -105.96
CA GLN A 359 -85.24 -17.24 -105.49
C GLN A 359 -83.78 -17.65 -105.21
N LYS A 360 -82.77 -16.84 -105.59
CA LYS A 360 -81.37 -17.31 -105.63
C LYS A 360 -80.31 -16.45 -104.92
N GLY A 361 -80.67 -15.42 -104.15
CA GLY A 361 -79.69 -14.59 -103.43
C GLY A 361 -79.63 -14.88 -101.93
N GLN A 362 -78.55 -15.49 -101.41
CA GLN A 362 -78.21 -15.48 -99.98
C GLN A 362 -77.32 -14.27 -99.65
N SER A 363 -77.61 -13.57 -98.54
CA SER A 363 -76.98 -12.28 -98.19
C SER A 363 -75.63 -12.44 -97.46
N PHE A 364 -74.63 -11.66 -97.87
CA PHE A 364 -73.26 -11.62 -97.34
C PHE A 364 -73.15 -11.52 -95.79
N LEU A 365 -74.10 -10.86 -95.13
CA LEU A 365 -74.11 -10.69 -93.67
C LEU A 365 -74.26 -12.02 -92.91
N GLN A 366 -74.93 -13.00 -93.51
CA GLN A 366 -75.13 -14.32 -92.90
C GLN A 366 -73.80 -15.11 -92.86
N CYS A 367 -72.92 -14.92 -93.84
CA CYS A 367 -71.57 -15.52 -93.84
C CYS A 367 -70.65 -14.92 -92.76
N LEU A 368 -70.82 -13.65 -92.39
CA LEU A 368 -69.97 -13.00 -91.39
C LEU A 368 -70.28 -13.51 -89.97
N TYR A 369 -71.57 -13.67 -89.66
CA TYR A 369 -72.05 -14.13 -88.36
C TYR A 369 -71.55 -15.55 -88.03
N ASP A 370 -71.54 -16.45 -89.01
CA ASP A 370 -71.09 -17.84 -88.85
C ASP A 370 -69.56 -17.99 -88.69
N SER A 371 -68.80 -16.92 -88.98
CA SER A 371 -67.33 -16.91 -88.85
C SER A 371 -66.86 -16.46 -87.47
N ASP A 372 -67.58 -15.54 -86.83
CA ASP A 372 -67.26 -15.02 -85.49
C ASP A 372 -67.58 -16.03 -84.38
N THR A 373 -68.65 -16.81 -84.52
CA THR A 373 -69.04 -17.87 -83.57
C THR A 373 -67.95 -18.94 -83.42
N LYS A 374 -67.36 -19.39 -84.53
CA LYS A 374 -66.27 -20.38 -84.55
C LYS A 374 -64.97 -19.89 -83.91
N ARG A 375 -64.77 -18.57 -83.80
CA ARG A 375 -63.58 -17.98 -83.17
C ARG A 375 -63.69 -17.94 -81.64
N GLN A 376 -64.90 -17.70 -81.13
CA GLN A 376 -65.18 -17.68 -79.68
C GLN A 376 -65.09 -19.08 -79.06
N GLU A 377 -65.56 -20.12 -79.74
CA GLU A 377 -65.46 -21.52 -79.27
C GLU A 377 -64.01 -21.96 -79.05
N LYS A 378 -63.07 -21.50 -79.89
CA LYS A 378 -61.64 -21.81 -79.74
C LYS A 378 -60.99 -21.11 -78.54
N GLN A 379 -61.43 -19.90 -78.20
CA GLN A 379 -60.92 -19.17 -77.04
C GLN A 379 -61.42 -19.78 -75.72
N HIS A 380 -62.65 -20.28 -75.70
CA HIS A 380 -63.20 -20.96 -74.53
C HIS A 380 -62.49 -22.29 -74.23
N ALA A 381 -62.11 -23.05 -75.28
CA ALA A 381 -61.36 -24.31 -75.11
C ALA A 381 -59.96 -24.09 -74.49
N TYR A 382 -59.26 -23.03 -74.89
CA TYR A 382 -57.94 -22.69 -74.35
C TYR A 382 -57.98 -22.30 -72.86
N HIS A 383 -59.04 -21.63 -72.42
CA HIS A 383 -59.21 -21.23 -71.02
C HIS A 383 -59.37 -22.43 -70.07
N LEU A 384 -60.09 -23.46 -70.52
CA LEU A 384 -60.30 -24.69 -69.74
C LEU A 384 -59.01 -25.51 -69.56
N GLU A 385 -58.13 -25.51 -70.57
CA GLU A 385 -56.84 -26.21 -70.54
C GLU A 385 -55.89 -25.60 -69.49
N MET A 386 -55.88 -24.27 -69.36
CA MET A 386 -55.07 -23.55 -68.38
C MET A 386 -55.52 -23.76 -66.93
N GLU A 387 -56.82 -23.96 -66.70
CA GLU A 387 -57.35 -24.25 -65.36
C GLU A 387 -57.00 -25.67 -64.90
N GLN A 388 -56.96 -26.64 -65.82
CA GLN A 388 -56.53 -28.01 -65.52
C GLN A 388 -55.05 -28.04 -65.09
N GLN A 389 -54.18 -27.30 -65.78
CA GLN A 389 -52.76 -27.19 -65.40
C GLN A 389 -52.56 -26.53 -64.03
N ARG A 390 -53.43 -25.58 -63.64
CA ARG A 390 -53.40 -24.98 -62.29
C ARG A 390 -53.76 -25.98 -61.20
N LEU A 391 -54.76 -26.82 -61.44
CA LEU A 391 -55.19 -27.84 -60.48
C LEU A 391 -54.13 -28.94 -60.32
N GLU A 392 -53.46 -29.35 -61.39
CA GLU A 392 -52.35 -30.31 -61.34
C GLU A 392 -51.15 -29.77 -60.54
N MET A 393 -50.84 -28.47 -60.68
CA MET A 393 -49.79 -27.81 -59.89
C MET A 393 -50.16 -27.66 -58.40
N GLU A 394 -51.45 -27.48 -58.08
CA GLU A 394 -51.93 -27.47 -56.70
C GLU A 394 -51.93 -28.87 -56.06
N GLU A 395 -52.25 -29.93 -56.83
CA GLU A 395 -52.10 -31.32 -56.37
C GLU A 395 -50.64 -31.71 -56.12
N GLN A 396 -49.69 -31.26 -56.95
CA GLN A 396 -48.26 -31.48 -56.72
C GLN A 396 -47.77 -30.79 -55.43
N LYS A 397 -48.24 -29.57 -55.15
CA LYS A 397 -47.97 -28.87 -53.88
C LYS A 397 -48.63 -29.52 -52.66
N ALA A 398 -49.82 -30.10 -52.83
CA ALA A 398 -50.51 -30.84 -51.78
C ALA A 398 -49.84 -32.22 -51.49
N ALA A 399 -49.16 -32.81 -52.48
CA ALA A 399 -48.38 -34.04 -52.32
C ALA A 399 -47.03 -33.80 -51.63
N GLU A 400 -46.36 -32.67 -51.88
CA GLU A 400 -45.15 -32.23 -51.13
C GLU A 400 -45.44 -31.93 -49.65
N ALA A 401 -46.68 -31.58 -49.29
CA ALA A 401 -47.09 -31.34 -47.90
C ALA A 401 -47.33 -32.62 -47.06
N ARG A 402 -47.08 -33.82 -47.61
CA ARG A 402 -47.30 -35.13 -46.92
C ARG A 402 -46.03 -35.98 -46.68
N GLY A 403 -44.81 -35.46 -46.89
CA GLY A 403 -43.58 -36.24 -46.64
C GLY A 403 -42.31 -35.43 -46.31
N GLU A 404 -41.99 -35.35 -45.01
CA GLU A 404 -40.66 -35.43 -44.39
C GLU A 404 -39.49 -34.57 -44.94
N VAL A 405 -39.31 -33.34 -44.42
CA VAL A 405 -37.99 -32.79 -44.03
C VAL A 405 -38.17 -31.82 -42.86
N VAL A 406 -37.41 -32.07 -41.79
CA VAL A 406 -37.26 -31.25 -40.58
C VAL A 406 -36.27 -30.13 -40.87
N ASP A 407 -36.70 -28.86 -40.82
CA ASP A 407 -35.95 -27.84 -40.09
C ASP A 407 -36.75 -26.55 -39.80
N SER A 408 -36.95 -26.32 -38.50
CA SER A 408 -36.85 -25.06 -37.77
C SER A 408 -37.33 -23.74 -38.41
N GLY A 409 -38.51 -23.26 -38.00
CA GLY A 409 -38.83 -21.82 -38.08
C GLY A 409 -40.30 -21.46 -37.98
N ASP A 410 -40.77 -21.17 -36.76
CA ASP A 410 -41.88 -20.29 -36.35
C ASP A 410 -43.25 -20.35 -37.06
N GLY A 411 -44.32 -20.50 -36.25
CA GLY A 411 -45.66 -20.02 -36.64
C GLY A 411 -46.85 -20.85 -36.17
N THR A 412 -47.07 -20.87 -34.86
CA THR A 412 -48.36 -21.01 -34.14
C THR A 412 -49.64 -21.32 -34.95
N ASN A 413 -50.21 -22.52 -34.77
CA ASN A 413 -51.60 -22.73 -34.34
C ASN A 413 -51.92 -24.23 -34.14
N GLY A 414 -52.59 -24.57 -33.03
CA GLY A 414 -53.38 -25.81 -32.96
C GLY A 414 -52.97 -26.88 -31.93
N SER A 415 -53.13 -26.58 -30.65
CA SER A 415 -53.75 -27.44 -29.62
C SER A 415 -53.36 -28.93 -29.55
N SER A 416 -52.52 -29.31 -28.57
CA SER A 416 -52.81 -30.49 -27.73
C SER A 416 -51.97 -30.56 -26.44
N SER A 417 -52.68 -30.88 -25.34
CA SER A 417 -52.24 -31.60 -24.13
C SER A 417 -51.25 -30.93 -23.16
N ARG A 418 -51.68 -30.90 -21.90
CA ARG A 418 -50.95 -30.49 -20.69
C ARG A 418 -49.61 -31.20 -20.57
N ARG A 419 -48.51 -30.46 -20.73
CA ARG A 419 -47.20 -30.77 -20.13
C ARG A 419 -46.69 -29.51 -19.44
N HIS A 420 -46.58 -29.54 -18.11
CA HIS A 420 -45.85 -28.54 -17.36
C HIS A 420 -44.36 -28.66 -17.70
N ARG A 421 -43.89 -27.93 -18.72
CA ARG A 421 -42.47 -27.58 -18.84
C ARG A 421 -42.31 -26.17 -18.26
N ALA A 422 -41.41 -26.03 -17.29
CA ALA A 422 -40.92 -24.72 -16.86
C ALA A 422 -40.32 -24.04 -18.10
N SER A 423 -41.00 -23.03 -18.63
CA SER A 423 -40.46 -22.20 -19.69
C SER A 423 -39.35 -21.35 -19.10
N THR A 424 -38.12 -21.59 -19.49
CA THR A 424 -37.04 -20.63 -19.28
C THR A 424 -37.45 -19.30 -19.91
N THR A 425 -37.06 -18.22 -19.23
CA THR A 425 -37.23 -16.85 -19.75
C THR A 425 -36.40 -16.66 -21.03
N ALA A 426 -36.63 -15.60 -21.80
CA ALA A 426 -35.98 -15.40 -23.11
C ALA A 426 -34.44 -15.40 -23.05
N ALA A 427 -33.87 -15.15 -21.87
CA ALA A 427 -32.44 -15.22 -21.57
C ALA A 427 -31.97 -16.56 -20.97
N GLY A 428 -32.82 -17.58 -20.88
CA GLY A 428 -32.46 -18.93 -20.43
C GLY A 428 -32.59 -19.20 -18.92
N PHE A 429 -33.04 -18.23 -18.11
CA PHE A 429 -33.18 -18.42 -16.66
C PHE A 429 -34.48 -19.15 -16.29
N LEU A 430 -34.40 -20.04 -15.29
CA LEU A 430 -35.51 -20.87 -14.82
C LEU A 430 -36.53 -20.07 -13.98
N ASN A 431 -36.08 -19.01 -13.30
CA ASN A 431 -36.92 -18.13 -12.49
C ASN A 431 -36.85 -16.67 -12.98
N LYS A 432 -37.99 -15.98 -12.99
CA LYS A 432 -38.08 -14.54 -13.37
C LYS A 432 -37.39 -13.60 -12.37
N GLU A 433 -37.20 -14.05 -11.14
CA GLU A 433 -36.48 -13.29 -10.10
C GLU A 433 -34.96 -13.33 -10.35
N GLU A 434 -34.43 -14.47 -10.81
CA GLU A 434 -33.03 -14.63 -11.20
C GLU A 434 -32.70 -13.79 -12.44
N GLU A 435 -33.60 -13.75 -13.43
CA GLU A 435 -33.45 -12.90 -14.61
C GLU A 435 -33.40 -11.40 -14.26
N LYS A 436 -34.25 -10.97 -13.30
CA LYS A 436 -34.24 -9.58 -12.82
C LYS A 436 -32.98 -9.25 -12.03
N ALA A 437 -32.54 -10.14 -11.13
CA ALA A 437 -31.30 -9.96 -10.37
C ALA A 437 -30.08 -9.90 -11.30
N TYR A 438 -30.01 -10.78 -12.29
CA TYR A 438 -28.95 -10.78 -13.30
C TYR A 438 -28.98 -9.53 -14.17
N ALA A 439 -30.17 -9.07 -14.61
CA ALA A 439 -30.29 -7.84 -15.38
C ALA A 439 -29.90 -6.59 -14.57
N GLU A 440 -30.19 -6.55 -13.27
CA GLU A 440 -29.75 -5.49 -12.36
C GLU A 440 -28.24 -5.54 -12.11
N GLU A 441 -27.65 -6.73 -11.96
CA GLU A 441 -26.21 -6.93 -11.85
C GLU A 441 -25.49 -6.50 -13.13
N MET A 442 -25.97 -6.92 -14.30
CA MET A 442 -25.41 -6.53 -15.60
C MET A 442 -25.59 -5.05 -15.93
N ARG A 443 -26.56 -4.36 -15.34
CA ARG A 443 -26.67 -2.90 -15.41
C ARG A 443 -25.63 -2.18 -14.55
N ARG A 444 -25.26 -2.75 -13.40
CA ARG A 444 -24.27 -2.19 -12.46
C ARG A 444 -22.83 -2.59 -12.81
N TYR A 445 -22.65 -3.71 -13.48
CA TYR A 445 -21.34 -4.27 -13.82
C TYR A 445 -20.45 -3.32 -14.64
N PRO A 446 -20.95 -2.58 -15.65
CA PRO A 446 -20.14 -1.59 -16.38
C PRO A 446 -19.68 -0.42 -15.50
N GLU A 447 -20.49 0.00 -14.53
CA GLU A 447 -20.11 1.06 -13.58
C GLU A 447 -19.05 0.57 -12.59
N GLN A 448 -19.17 -0.68 -12.14
CA GLN A 448 -18.16 -1.31 -11.29
C GLN A 448 -16.83 -1.53 -12.03
N LEU A 449 -16.87 -1.93 -13.30
CA LEU A 449 -15.66 -2.04 -14.12
C LEU A 449 -15.01 -0.68 -14.33
N LYS A 450 -15.78 0.37 -14.67
CA LYS A 450 -15.26 1.73 -14.78
C LYS A 450 -14.67 2.25 -13.47
N ALA A 451 -15.28 1.91 -12.33
CA ALA A 451 -14.74 2.27 -11.01
C ALA A 451 -13.41 1.56 -10.74
N LYS A 452 -13.31 0.25 -11.01
CA LYS A 452 -12.07 -0.52 -10.87
C LYS A 452 -10.96 -0.03 -11.81
N GLU A 453 -11.30 0.26 -13.06
CA GLU A 453 -10.37 0.84 -14.04
C GLU A 453 -9.88 2.23 -13.61
N ALA A 454 -10.76 3.05 -13.03
CA ALA A 454 -10.39 4.36 -12.50
C ALA A 454 -9.49 4.25 -11.26
N GLU A 455 -9.74 3.28 -10.37
CA GLU A 455 -8.88 2.98 -9.22
C GLU A 455 -7.51 2.49 -9.65
N GLU A 456 -7.42 1.56 -10.60
CA GLU A 456 -6.14 1.10 -11.15
C GLU A 456 -5.40 2.23 -11.88
N ALA A 457 -6.10 3.06 -12.64
CA ALA A 457 -5.50 4.23 -13.30
C ALA A 457 -5.00 5.26 -12.28
N ALA A 458 -5.71 5.47 -11.17
CA ALA A 458 -5.28 6.34 -10.08
C ALA A 458 -4.05 5.77 -9.36
N ALA A 459 -4.02 4.46 -9.12
CA ALA A 459 -2.86 3.77 -8.53
C ALA A 459 -1.62 3.89 -9.42
N ARG A 460 -1.74 3.64 -10.73
CA ARG A 460 -0.63 3.81 -11.69
C ARG A 460 -0.13 5.25 -11.74
N ARG A 461 -1.04 6.24 -11.67
CA ARG A 461 -0.64 7.65 -11.60
C ARG A 461 0.12 7.95 -10.30
N ALA A 462 -0.35 7.47 -9.16
CA ALA A 462 0.34 7.64 -7.87
C ALA A 462 1.74 7.01 -7.87
N GLU A 463 1.89 5.80 -8.45
CA GLU A 463 3.19 5.15 -8.64
C GLU A 463 4.10 5.95 -9.58
N SER A 464 3.58 6.46 -10.69
CA SER A 464 4.36 7.29 -11.62
C SER A 464 4.89 8.56 -10.96
N LEU A 465 4.08 9.25 -10.14
CA LEU A 465 4.48 10.43 -9.38
C LEU A 465 5.53 10.08 -8.31
N ARG A 466 5.42 8.90 -7.68
CA ARG A 466 6.41 8.39 -6.74
C ARG A 466 7.76 8.15 -7.42
N VAL A 467 7.75 7.51 -8.58
CA VAL A 467 8.97 7.27 -9.37
C VAL A 467 9.59 8.59 -9.85
N GLU A 468 8.79 9.54 -10.33
CA GLU A 468 9.27 10.86 -10.74
C GLU A 468 9.92 11.61 -9.56
N ARG A 469 9.32 11.52 -8.36
CA ARG A 469 9.89 12.11 -7.14
C ARG A 469 11.23 11.47 -6.76
N ILE A 470 11.34 10.14 -6.87
CA ILE A 470 12.61 9.42 -6.63
C ILE A 470 13.67 9.86 -7.64
N GLN A 471 13.33 9.98 -8.92
CA GLN A 471 14.26 10.44 -9.96
C GLN A 471 14.73 11.89 -9.70
N LYS A 472 13.84 12.77 -9.25
CA LYS A 472 14.21 14.15 -8.84
C LYS A 472 15.18 14.16 -7.66
N LEU A 473 14.96 13.29 -6.66
CA LEU A 473 15.87 13.16 -5.51
C LEU A 473 17.25 12.61 -5.94
N GLN A 474 17.28 11.56 -6.75
CA GLN A 474 18.52 11.00 -7.30
C GLN A 474 19.28 12.03 -8.16
N ALA A 475 18.58 12.83 -8.96
CA ALA A 475 19.19 13.90 -9.73
C ALA A 475 19.75 15.02 -8.83
N ALA A 476 19.07 15.37 -7.74
CA ALA A 476 19.55 16.33 -6.75
C ALA A 476 20.81 15.80 -6.02
N GLU A 477 20.80 14.54 -5.60
CA GLU A 477 21.94 13.88 -4.97
C GLU A 477 23.16 13.83 -5.90
N LYS A 478 22.96 13.49 -7.18
CA LYS A 478 24.04 13.54 -8.19
C LYS A 478 24.62 14.94 -8.35
N ARG A 479 23.78 15.98 -8.34
CA ARG A 479 24.24 17.38 -8.42
C ARG A 479 25.01 17.79 -7.16
N GLU A 480 24.57 17.36 -5.99
CA GLU A 480 25.28 17.64 -4.74
C GLU A 480 26.63 16.93 -4.68
N ASN A 481 26.68 15.64 -5.03
CA ASN A 481 27.92 14.87 -5.11
C ASN A 481 28.90 15.47 -6.13
N ALA A 482 28.41 15.94 -7.28
CA ALA A 482 29.24 16.64 -8.26
C ALA A 482 29.80 17.97 -7.71
N ARG A 483 29.02 18.72 -6.91
CA ARG A 483 29.51 19.92 -6.23
C ARG A 483 30.57 19.60 -5.19
N ARG A 484 30.35 18.59 -4.34
CA ARG A 484 31.34 18.16 -3.34
C ARG A 484 32.63 17.67 -4.00
N ALA A 485 32.55 16.93 -5.10
CA ALA A 485 33.73 16.51 -5.86
C ALA A 485 34.48 17.71 -6.47
N ALA A 486 33.76 18.71 -7.01
CA ALA A 486 34.38 19.92 -7.52
C ALA A 486 35.03 20.78 -6.42
N GLU A 487 34.45 20.81 -5.22
CA GLU A 487 35.03 21.47 -4.04
C GLU A 487 36.28 20.74 -3.55
N ALA A 488 36.24 19.40 -3.47
CA ALA A 488 37.40 18.58 -3.12
C ALA A 488 38.57 18.81 -4.09
N LEU A 489 38.32 18.84 -5.39
CA LEU A 489 39.35 19.15 -6.40
C LEU A 489 39.94 20.56 -6.24
N ARG A 490 39.11 21.54 -5.83
CA ARG A 490 39.60 22.91 -5.55
C ARG A 490 40.47 22.94 -4.30
N ASP A 491 40.10 22.19 -3.26
CA ASP A 491 40.87 22.13 -2.02
C ASP A 491 42.18 21.34 -2.21
N GLU A 492 42.18 20.26 -2.98
CA GLU A 492 43.39 19.56 -3.42
C GLU A 492 44.31 20.49 -4.22
N SER A 493 43.76 21.27 -5.16
CA SER A 493 44.55 22.25 -5.91
C SER A 493 45.14 23.35 -5.02
N ARG A 494 44.41 23.78 -3.98
CA ARG A 494 44.93 24.75 -2.99
C ARG A 494 46.03 24.15 -2.13
N GLN A 495 45.90 22.89 -1.72
CA GLN A 495 46.93 22.17 -0.97
C GLN A 495 48.20 22.03 -1.81
N GLN A 496 48.08 21.64 -3.08
CA GLN A 496 49.22 21.55 -4.00
C GLN A 496 49.92 22.91 -4.20
N GLN A 497 49.15 24.00 -4.33
CA GLN A 497 49.72 25.35 -4.41
C GLN A 497 50.45 25.74 -3.12
N ALA A 498 49.87 25.45 -1.95
CA ALA A 498 50.51 25.72 -0.67
C ALA A 498 51.79 24.89 -0.45
N GLU A 499 51.81 23.63 -0.92
CA GLU A 499 53.01 22.78 -0.91
C GLU A 499 54.09 23.33 -1.84
N GLN A 500 53.73 23.76 -3.05
CA GLN A 500 54.66 24.42 -3.98
C GLN A 500 55.23 25.71 -3.39
N GLU A 501 54.39 26.57 -2.79
CA GLU A 501 54.85 27.80 -2.14
C GLU A 501 55.78 27.51 -0.95
N ALA A 502 55.52 26.45 -0.18
CA ALA A 502 56.38 26.02 0.92
C ALA A 502 57.74 25.49 0.44
N ASP A 503 57.75 24.73 -0.65
CA ASP A 503 58.98 24.22 -1.25
C ASP A 503 59.78 25.33 -1.93
N ASP A 504 59.13 26.29 -2.59
CA ASP A 504 59.77 27.50 -3.13
C ASP A 504 60.40 28.35 -2.02
N ALA A 505 59.73 28.48 -0.87
CA ALA A 505 60.26 29.17 0.29
C ALA A 505 61.48 28.46 0.88
N ARG A 506 61.46 27.12 0.95
CA ARG A 506 62.63 26.31 1.35
C ARG A 506 63.77 26.44 0.37
N TYR A 507 63.47 26.47 -0.93
CA TYR A 507 64.47 26.62 -1.99
C TYR A 507 65.13 28.01 -1.94
N LYS A 508 64.36 29.08 -1.72
CA LYS A 508 64.90 30.44 -1.49
C LYS A 508 65.81 30.49 -0.25
N ALA A 509 65.36 29.93 0.87
CA ALA A 509 66.16 29.85 2.09
C ALA A 509 67.46 29.04 1.89
N TYR A 510 67.41 27.98 1.08
CA TYR A 510 68.58 27.20 0.70
C TYR A 510 69.56 28.04 -0.14
N ILE A 511 69.08 28.73 -1.18
CA ILE A 511 69.88 29.65 -2.00
C ILE A 511 70.57 30.69 -1.12
N ASP A 512 69.83 31.32 -0.21
CA ASP A 512 70.36 32.35 0.69
C ASP A 512 71.41 31.82 1.68
N SER A 513 71.39 30.51 1.98
CA SER A 513 72.40 29.87 2.85
C SER A 513 73.66 29.42 2.13
N VAL A 514 73.60 29.23 0.80
CA VAL A 514 74.73 28.74 -0.02
C VAL A 514 75.42 29.88 -0.79
N ILE A 515 74.71 30.96 -1.11
CA ILE A 515 75.26 32.09 -1.84
C ILE A 515 76.06 33.03 -0.90
N PRO A 516 77.31 33.39 -1.23
CA PRO A 516 78.07 34.40 -0.49
C PRO A 516 77.42 35.80 -0.56
N ALA A 517 77.54 36.58 0.52
CA ALA A 517 76.92 37.90 0.64
C ALA A 517 77.36 38.93 -0.44
N ASP A 518 78.51 38.71 -1.09
CA ASP A 518 79.09 39.60 -2.12
C ASP A 518 78.79 39.15 -3.58
N MET A 519 77.85 38.23 -3.78
CA MET A 519 77.47 37.72 -5.11
C MET A 519 76.84 38.82 -5.99
N ASP A 520 77.20 38.86 -7.28
CA ASP A 520 76.65 39.82 -8.25
C ASP A 520 75.10 39.72 -8.31
N PRO A 521 74.35 40.82 -8.11
CA PRO A 521 72.89 40.83 -8.08
C PRO A 521 72.24 40.27 -9.36
N VAL A 522 72.94 40.28 -10.51
CA VAL A 522 72.44 39.67 -11.74
C VAL A 522 72.46 38.14 -11.66
N LEU A 523 73.48 37.56 -11.04
CA LEU A 523 73.61 36.10 -10.84
C LEU A 523 72.67 35.61 -9.73
N TYR A 524 72.52 36.38 -8.65
CA TYR A 524 71.54 36.10 -7.61
C TYR A 524 70.10 36.09 -8.16
N ARG A 525 69.73 37.05 -9.01
CA ARG A 525 68.44 37.09 -9.71
C ARG A 525 68.24 35.92 -10.69
N LYS A 526 69.32 35.37 -11.26
CA LYS A 526 69.24 34.16 -12.09
C LYS A 526 69.10 32.89 -11.26
N ALA A 527 69.78 32.79 -10.11
CA ALA A 527 69.69 31.64 -9.22
C ALA A 527 68.34 31.54 -8.50
N THR A 528 67.78 32.69 -8.09
CA THR A 528 66.44 32.77 -7.47
C THR A 528 65.28 32.68 -8.47
N ARG A 529 65.56 32.75 -9.77
CA ARG A 529 64.61 32.45 -10.86
C ARG A 529 64.75 30.99 -11.25
N LEU A 530 64.18 30.09 -10.47
CA LEU A 530 63.86 28.75 -10.95
C LEU A 530 62.40 28.46 -10.63
N HIS A 531 61.68 28.18 -11.72
CA HIS A 531 60.23 28.14 -11.93
C HIS A 531 59.54 29.50 -12.15
#